data_AF-M2YJL7-F1
#
_entry.id   AF-M2YJL7-F1
#
_cell.length_a   1.000
_cell.length_b   1.000
_cell.length_c   1.000
_cell.angle_alpha   90.00
_cell.angle_beta   90.00
_cell.angle_gamma   90.00
#
_symmetry.space_group_name_H-M   'P 1'
#
loop_
_entity.id
_entity.type
_entity.pdbx_description
1 polymer ?
#
loop_
_entity_poly.entity_id
_entity_poly.type
_entity_poly.pdbx_seq_one_letter_code
_entity_poly.pdbx_strand_id
1 'polypeptide(L)'
;LPYYVSRSNFNSLPVYLLRKRGGNLKQTRIKNIDGDRLKMKEELCKALELPADKAAVNSVTGHIIVRGHWKPQVERFLRER
;
A
#
# COMPACT_ATOMS: atom_id res chain seq x y z
N LEU A 1 -0.74 -3.33 -17.18
CA LEU A 1 -0.42 -2.31 -16.14
C LEU A 1 1.08 -2.36 -15.85
N PRO A 2 1.74 -1.23 -15.53
CA PRO A 2 3.17 -1.20 -15.23
C PRO A 2 3.54 -1.91 -13.91
N TYR A 3 2.55 -2.30 -13.11
CA TYR A 3 2.70 -3.06 -11.88
C TYR A 3 1.50 -3.98 -11.65
N TYR A 4 1.65 -4.92 -10.74
CA TYR A 4 0.62 -5.88 -10.34
C TYR A 4 0.74 -6.20 -8.85
N VAL A 5 -0.38 -6.49 -8.19
CA VAL A 5 -0.40 -6.90 -6.78
C VAL A 5 -0.90 -8.33 -6.67
N SER A 6 0.03 -9.24 -6.40
CA SER A 6 -0.26 -10.66 -6.25
C SER A 6 -1.02 -10.93 -4.95
N ARG A 7 -2.02 -11.82 -5.00
CA ARG A 7 -2.80 -12.22 -3.82
C ARG A 7 -1.92 -12.97 -2.81
N SER A 8 -2.37 -13.03 -1.56
CA SER A 8 -1.74 -13.87 -0.54
C SER A 8 -2.02 -15.36 -0.81
N ASN A 9 -1.34 -16.25 -0.09
CA ASN A 9 -1.58 -17.69 -0.18
C ASN A 9 -3.06 -18.08 0.11
N PHE A 10 -3.77 -17.27 0.91
CA PHE A 10 -5.19 -17.44 1.22
C PHE A 10 -6.10 -16.66 0.25
N ASN A 11 -5.60 -16.30 -0.93
CA ASN A 11 -6.29 -15.51 -1.96
C ASN A 11 -6.81 -14.13 -1.50
N SER A 12 -6.28 -13.59 -0.40
CA SER A 12 -6.65 -12.27 0.14
C SER A 12 -5.75 -11.17 -0.40
N LEU A 13 -6.24 -9.92 -0.37
CA LEU A 13 -5.41 -8.76 -0.71
C LEU A 13 -4.31 -8.58 0.35
N PRO A 14 -3.04 -8.38 -0.06
CA PRO A 14 -1.91 -8.26 0.85
C PRO A 14 -1.81 -6.87 1.50
N VAL A 15 -2.91 -6.36 2.07
CA VAL A 15 -3.03 -5.04 2.70
C VAL A 15 -3.18 -5.20 4.22
N TYR A 16 -2.20 -4.71 4.95
CA TYR A 16 -2.08 -4.92 6.40
C TYR A 16 -2.04 -3.60 7.15
N LEU A 17 -2.79 -3.52 8.25
CA LEU A 17 -2.68 -2.41 9.20
C LEU A 17 -1.55 -2.70 10.18
N LEU A 18 -0.70 -1.70 10.39
CA LEU A 18 0.42 -1.76 11.31
C LEU A 18 0.31 -0.64 12.33
N ARG A 19 0.64 -0.97 13.57
CA ARG A 19 0.78 -0.02 14.67
C ARG A 19 2.21 -0.11 15.18
N LYS A 20 2.90 1.02 15.24
CA LYS A 20 4.29 1.16 15.70
C LYS A 20 4.37 2.23 16.79
N ARG A 21 5.54 2.36 17.43
CA ARG A 21 5.79 3.37 18.49
C ARG A 21 4.74 3.30 19.61
N GLY A 22 4.59 2.12 20.22
CA GLY A 22 3.59 1.89 21.27
C GLY A 22 2.12 2.04 20.82
N GLY A 23 1.86 2.06 19.51
CA GLY A 23 0.50 2.18 18.97
C GLY A 23 0.16 3.55 18.37
N ASN A 24 0.96 4.58 18.63
CA ASN A 24 0.72 5.92 18.11
C ASN A 24 0.92 5.99 16.58
N LEU A 25 1.98 5.36 16.08
CA LEU A 25 2.28 5.40 14.65
C LEU A 25 1.46 4.36 13.89
N LYS A 26 0.35 4.82 13.32
CA LYS A 26 -0.54 4.05 12.45
C LYS A 26 0.00 4.02 11.02
N GLN A 27 0.06 2.85 10.41
CA GLN A 27 0.53 2.65 9.04
C GLN A 27 -0.30 1.58 8.33
N THR A 28 -0.38 1.68 7.01
CA THR A 28 -0.94 0.64 6.13
C THR A 28 0.17 0.15 5.23
N ARG A 29 0.42 -1.15 5.21
CA ARG A 29 1.47 -1.78 4.41
C ARG A 29 0.85 -2.65 3.33
N ILE A 30 1.34 -2.49 2.10
CA ILE A 30 0.95 -3.27 0.94
C ILE A 30 2.14 -4.15 0.56
N LYS A 31 1.92 -5.46 0.45
CA LYS A 31 2.95 -6.45 0.05
C LYS A 31 2.69 -6.99 -1.36
N ASN A 32 3.59 -7.85 -1.82
CA ASN A 32 3.48 -8.62 -3.07
C ASN A 32 3.23 -7.73 -4.29
N ILE A 33 4.00 -6.64 -4.40
CA ILE A 33 3.93 -5.71 -5.52
C ILE A 33 5.03 -6.08 -6.51
N ASP A 34 4.61 -6.39 -7.72
CA ASP A 34 5.44 -6.73 -8.86
C ASP A 34 5.45 -5.56 -9.87
N GLY A 35 6.59 -5.29 -10.49
CA GLY A 35 6.76 -4.17 -11.44
C GLY A 35 7.04 -2.80 -10.81
N ASP A 36 6.53 -1.73 -11.43
CA ASP A 36 6.83 -0.34 -11.09
C ASP A 36 6.05 0.16 -9.86
N ARG A 37 6.72 0.07 -8.70
CA ARG A 37 6.20 0.46 -7.39
C ARG A 37 6.04 1.97 -7.23
N LEU A 38 6.82 2.78 -7.95
CA LEU A 38 6.74 4.24 -7.87
C LEU A 38 5.45 4.71 -8.55
N LYS A 39 5.13 4.19 -9.73
CA LYS A 39 3.84 4.45 -10.38
C LYS A 39 2.66 4.00 -9.52
N MET A 40 2.77 2.82 -8.89
CA MET A 40 1.73 2.37 -7.95
C MET A 40 1.55 3.34 -6.78
N LYS A 41 2.66 3.82 -6.19
CA LYS A 41 2.62 4.83 -5.12
C LYS A 41 1.90 6.10 -5.59
N GLU A 42 2.27 6.64 -6.75
CA GLU A 42 1.71 7.88 -7.28
C GLU A 42 0.20 7.77 -7.53
N GLU A 43 -0.23 6.70 -8.17
CA GLU A 43 -1.65 6.45 -8.44
C GLU A 43 -2.44 6.22 -7.17
N LEU A 44 -1.85 5.53 -6.18
CA LEU A 44 -2.47 5.32 -4.88
C LEU A 44 -2.58 6.63 -4.09
N CYS A 45 -1.56 7.50 -4.13
CA CYS A 45 -1.62 8.83 -3.56
C CYS A 45 -2.71 9.69 -4.22
N LYS A 46 -2.86 9.62 -5.54
CA LYS A 46 -3.93 10.30 -6.28
C LYS A 46 -5.32 9.77 -5.87
N ALA A 47 -5.49 8.45 -5.81
CA ALA A 47 -6.77 7.83 -5.47
C ALA A 47 -7.21 8.10 -4.02
N LEU A 48 -6.26 8.30 -3.11
CA LEU A 48 -6.52 8.60 -1.69
C LEU A 48 -6.47 10.10 -1.38
N GLU A 49 -6.20 10.95 -2.37
CA GLU A 49 -5.96 12.40 -2.20
C GLU A 49 -4.92 12.71 -1.11
N LEU A 50 -3.89 11.86 -1.02
CA LEU A 50 -2.84 11.98 -0.01
C LEU A 50 -1.60 12.69 -0.55
N PRO A 51 -0.95 13.55 0.26
CA PRO A 51 0.35 14.09 -0.09
C PRO A 51 1.36 12.95 -0.28
N ALA A 52 2.26 13.13 -1.26
CA ALA A 52 3.27 12.14 -1.63
C ALA A 52 4.19 11.73 -0.46
N ASP A 53 4.34 12.60 0.55
CA ASP A 53 5.14 12.35 1.75
C ASP A 53 4.50 11.36 2.73
N LYS A 54 3.19 11.12 2.61
CA LYS A 54 2.49 10.15 3.44
C LYS A 54 2.63 8.72 2.93
N ALA A 55 3.15 8.50 1.73
CA ALA A 55 3.44 7.18 1.19
C ALA A 55 4.93 7.02 0.88
N ALA A 56 5.51 5.88 1.24
CA ALA A 56 6.90 5.56 0.99
C ALA A 56 7.03 4.14 0.44
N VAL A 57 7.94 3.97 -0.51
CA VAL A 57 8.35 2.63 -0.99
C VAL A 57 9.55 2.21 -0.16
N ASN A 58 9.50 1.02 0.41
CA ASN A 58 10.66 0.41 1.05
C ASN A 58 11.59 -0.13 -0.06
N SER A 59 12.81 0.40 -0.16
CA SER A 59 13.77 0.01 -1.20
C SER A 59 14.20 -1.45 -1.12
N VAL A 60 14.28 -2.03 0.08
CA VAL A 60 14.76 -3.40 0.28
C VAL A 60 13.68 -4.43 -0.01
N THR A 61 12.46 -4.20 0.48
CA THR A 61 11.36 -5.17 0.35
C THR A 61 10.38 -4.86 -0.77
N GLY A 62 10.48 -3.68 -1.38
CA GLY A 62 9.53 -3.24 -2.40
C GLY A 62 8.11 -2.98 -1.89
N HIS A 63 7.89 -3.03 -0.57
CA HIS A 63 6.57 -2.77 0.02
C HIS A 63 6.23 -1.28 0.01
N ILE A 64 4.97 -0.95 -0.26
CA ILE A 64 4.46 0.40 -0.09
C ILE A 64 3.92 0.56 1.33
N ILE A 65 4.36 1.62 2.02
CA ILE A 65 3.96 1.97 3.37
C ILE A 65 3.27 3.34 3.32
N VAL A 66 2.02 3.38 3.71
CA VAL A 66 1.20 4.59 3.81
C VAL A 66 1.03 4.94 5.30
N ARG A 67 1.20 6.21 5.66
CA ARG A 67 0.92 6.71 7.01
C ARG A 67 -0.59 6.79 7.24
N GLY A 68 -1.07 6.23 8.35
CA GLY A 68 -2.49 6.13 8.70
C GLY A 68 -3.09 4.75 8.39
N HIS A 69 -4.34 4.56 8.80
CA HIS A 69 -5.12 3.36 8.52
C HIS A 69 -6.01 3.62 7.30
N TRP A 70 -5.63 3.05 6.16
CA TRP A 70 -6.28 3.24 4.85
C TRP A 70 -6.69 1.91 4.21
N LYS A 71 -6.71 0.83 4.99
CA LYS A 71 -6.95 -0.52 4.48
C LYS A 71 -8.22 -0.61 3.62
N PRO A 72 -9.41 -0.11 4.05
CA PRO A 72 -10.62 -0.21 3.22
C PRO A 72 -10.50 0.50 1.88
N GLN A 73 -9.91 1.70 1.87
CA GLN A 73 -9.76 2.51 0.66
C GLN A 73 -8.73 1.88 -0.29
N VAL A 74 -7.62 1.36 0.24
CA VAL A 74 -6.61 0.65 -0.55
C VAL A 74 -7.17 -0.66 -1.10
N GLU A 75 -7.95 -1.40 -0.32
CA GLU A 75 -8.60 -2.62 -0.81
C GLU A 75 -9.61 -2.33 -1.92
N ARG A 76 -10.39 -1.24 -1.80
CA ARG A 76 -11.30 -0.80 -2.85
C ARG A 76 -10.54 -0.47 -4.14
N PHE A 77 -9.49 0.34 -4.04
CA PHE A 77 -8.62 0.69 -5.16
C PHE A 77 -8.01 -0.53 -5.87
N LEU A 78 -7.60 -1.55 -5.10
CA LEU A 78 -7.03 -2.79 -5.64
C LEU A 78 -8.08 -3.78 -6.19
N ARG A 79 -9.37 -3.60 -5.89
CA ARG A 79 -10.45 -4.43 -6.45
C ARG A 79 -11.02 -3.86 -7.74
N GLU A 80 -10.95 -2.54 -7.91
CA GLU A 80 -11.42 -1.84 -9.12
C GLU A 80 -10.44 -1.98 -10.30
N ARG A 81 -9.33 -2.71 -10.14
CA ARG A 81 -8.24 -2.89 -11.10
C ARG A 81 -7.86 -4.36 -11.23
#